data_AF-A0A7C4ANT5-F1
#
_entry.id   AF-A0A7C4ANT5-F1
#
_cell.length_a   1.000
_cell.length_b   1.000
_cell.length_c   1.000
_cell.angle_alpha   90.00
_cell.angle_beta   90.00
_cell.angle_gamma   90.00
#
_symmetry.space_group_name_H-M   'P 1'
#
loop_
_entity.id
_entity.type
_entity.pdbx_description
1 polymer ?
#
loop_
_entity_poly.entity_id
_entity_poly.type
_entity_poly.pdbx_seq_one_letter_code
_entity_poly.pdbx_strand_id
1 'polypeptide(L)'
;MTHTGEDKVELARYRMSRAEGLLRDAGTLAQSGSYASSVNRAYYAVQMAVRSLLILRGIDSDIHESAKIMLSKEFIRKGILPKEF
;
A
#
# COMPACT_ATOMS: atom_id res chain seq x y z
N MET A 1 -8.28 -15.90 -6.76
CA MET A 1 -7.85 -17.03 -5.90
C MET A 1 -8.37 -16.77 -4.49
N THR A 2 -8.88 -17.79 -3.81
CA THR A 2 -9.36 -17.68 -2.43
C THR A 2 -8.19 -17.95 -1.49
N HIS A 3 -7.60 -16.88 -0.93
CA HIS A 3 -6.52 -17.00 0.07
C HIS A 3 -7.11 -17.47 1.42
N THR A 4 -6.46 -18.40 2.11
CA THR A 4 -6.82 -18.75 3.50
C THR A 4 -6.51 -17.58 4.45
N GLY A 5 -6.93 -17.68 5.73
CA GLY A 5 -6.64 -16.64 6.72
C GLY A 5 -5.14 -16.39 6.89
N GLU A 6 -4.34 -17.46 6.92
CA GLU A 6 -2.88 -17.40 7.06
C GLU A 6 -2.22 -16.85 5.79
N ASP A 7 -2.65 -17.30 4.60
CA ASP A 7 -2.14 -16.80 3.31
C ASP A 7 -2.31 -15.28 3.16
N LYS A 8 -3.43 -14.73 3.65
CA LYS A 8 -3.69 -13.28 3.60
C LYS A 8 -2.72 -12.49 4.46
N VAL A 9 -2.39 -12.99 5.65
CA VAL A 9 -1.43 -12.33 6.57
C VAL A 9 -0.01 -12.46 6.03
N GLU A 10 0.34 -13.66 5.55
CA GLU A 10 1.35 -13.96 4.52
C GLU A 10 1.63 -12.78 3.56
N LEU A 11 0.69 -12.66 2.66
CA LEU A 11 0.72 -11.75 1.53
C LEU A 11 0.70 -10.28 1.98
N ALA A 12 -0.02 -9.95 3.06
CA ALA A 12 -0.01 -8.63 3.66
C ALA A 12 1.39 -8.25 4.14
N ARG A 13 2.08 -9.12 4.89
CA ARG A 13 3.44 -8.88 5.36
C ARG A 13 4.41 -8.69 4.21
N TYR A 14 4.36 -9.56 3.21
CA TYR A 14 5.20 -9.42 2.02
C TYR A 14 4.98 -8.08 1.30
N ARG A 15 3.72 -7.69 1.07
CA ARG A 15 3.37 -6.41 0.44
C ARG A 15 3.85 -5.20 1.26
N MET A 16 3.74 -5.27 2.59
CA MET A 16 4.23 -4.19 3.46
C MET A 16 5.76 -4.09 3.43
N SER A 17 6.47 -5.22 3.51
CA SER A 17 7.93 -5.25 3.38
C SER A 17 8.40 -4.66 2.05
N ARG A 18 7.70 -4.94 0.95
CA ARG A 18 7.93 -4.29 -0.35
C ARG A 18 7.69 -2.78 -0.28
N ALA A 19 6.59 -2.33 0.32
CA ALA A 19 6.28 -0.91 0.48
C ALA A 19 7.39 -0.14 1.21
N GLU A 20 7.92 -0.71 2.30
CA GLU A 20 9.03 -0.12 3.05
C GLU A 20 10.31 -0.02 2.22
N GLY A 21 10.62 -1.05 1.40
CA GLY A 21 11.74 -1.01 0.46
C GLY A 21 11.60 0.11 -0.57
N LEU A 22 10.42 0.24 -1.17
CA LEU A 22 10.10 1.32 -2.10
C LEU A 22 10.27 2.71 -1.46
N LEU A 23 9.84 2.87 -0.20
CA LEU A 23 9.97 4.13 0.51
C LEU A 23 11.44 4.47 0.81
N ARG A 24 12.26 3.48 1.20
CA ARG A 24 13.71 3.66 1.37
C ARG A 24 14.37 4.11 0.06
N ASP A 25 14.05 3.44 -1.04
CA ASP A 25 14.54 3.81 -2.38
C ASP A 25 14.13 5.24 -2.77
N ALA A 26 12.89 5.63 -2.46
CA ALA A 26 12.40 6.98 -2.70
C ALA A 26 13.24 8.02 -1.93
N GLY A 27 13.59 7.74 -0.67
CA GLY A 27 14.48 8.58 0.12
C GLY A 27 15.87 8.74 -0.50
N THR A 28 16.47 7.64 -0.94
CA THR A 28 17.78 7.66 -1.63
C THR A 28 17.73 8.49 -2.91
N LEU A 29 16.67 8.33 -3.72
CA LEU A 29 16.48 9.09 -4.96
C LEU A 29 16.26 10.59 -4.70
N ALA A 30 15.58 10.94 -3.61
CA ALA A 30 15.43 12.34 -3.21
C ALA A 30 16.78 12.95 -2.83
N GLN A 31 17.59 12.24 -2.05
CA GLN A 31 18.92 12.68 -1.64
C GLN A 31 19.88 12.87 -2.83
N SER A 32 19.73 12.09 -3.90
CA SER A 32 20.52 12.24 -5.12
C SER A 32 20.00 13.32 -6.08
N GLY A 33 18.93 14.03 -5.74
CA GLY A 33 18.31 15.07 -6.58
C GLY A 33 17.38 14.53 -7.68
N SER A 34 17.14 13.21 -7.71
CA SER A 34 16.24 12.57 -8.67
C SER A 34 14.79 12.61 -8.19
N TYR A 35 14.23 13.83 -8.07
CA TYR A 35 12.92 14.04 -7.44
C TYR A 35 11.76 13.35 -8.17
N ALA A 36 11.73 13.37 -9.50
CA ALA A 36 10.67 12.72 -10.27
C ALA A 36 10.63 11.20 -10.03
N SER A 37 11.81 10.56 -10.00
CA SER A 37 11.95 9.14 -9.69
C SER A 37 11.63 8.83 -8.23
N SER A 38 12.02 9.70 -7.30
CA SER A 38 11.65 9.60 -5.89
C SER A 38 10.13 9.59 -5.69
N VAL A 39 9.41 10.55 -6.30
CA VAL A 39 7.95 10.64 -6.23
C VAL A 39 7.29 9.39 -6.81
N ASN A 40 7.78 8.90 -7.95
CA ASN A 40 7.28 7.66 -8.55
C ASN A 40 7.42 6.48 -7.57
N ARG A 41 8.59 6.34 -6.95
CA ARG A 41 8.87 5.26 -6.00
C ARG A 41 8.01 5.36 -4.73
N ALA A 42 7.82 6.58 -4.20
CA ALA A 42 6.94 6.84 -3.08
C ALA A 42 5.47 6.50 -3.40
N TYR A 43 4.99 6.83 -4.60
CA TYR A 43 3.63 6.47 -5.03
C TYR A 43 3.41 4.95 -5.02
N TYR A 44 4.36 4.18 -5.56
CA TYR A 44 4.27 2.72 -5.53
C TYR A 44 4.41 2.14 -4.11
N ALA A 45 5.17 2.79 -3.23
CA ALA A 45 5.23 2.41 -1.81
C ALA A 45 3.84 2.48 -1.17
N VAL A 46 3.15 3.62 -1.34
CA VAL A 46 1.78 3.80 -0.85
C VAL A 46 0.83 2.76 -1.47
N GLN A 47 0.93 2.52 -2.77
CA GLN A 47 0.09 1.52 -3.44
C GLN A 47 0.26 0.11 -2.83
N MET A 48 1.50 -0.32 -2.55
CA MET A 48 1.77 -1.61 -1.92
C MET A 48 1.25 -1.68 -0.48
N ALA A 49 1.42 -0.61 0.29
CA ALA A 49 0.89 -0.52 1.66
C ALA A 49 -0.64 -0.63 1.68
N VAL A 50 -1.34 0.06 0.77
CA VAL A 50 -2.80 -0.03 0.65
C VAL A 50 -3.23 -1.45 0.28
N ARG A 51 -2.55 -2.11 -0.67
CA ARG A 51 -2.84 -3.51 -1.04
C ARG A 51 -2.58 -4.50 0.10
N SER A 52 -1.62 -4.21 0.98
CA SER A 52 -1.36 -4.98 2.20
C SER A 52 -2.52 -4.87 3.19
N LEU A 53 -3.08 -3.68 3.38
CA LEU A 53 -4.24 -3.49 4.25
C LEU A 53 -5.51 -4.14 3.68
N LEU A 54 -5.76 -3.97 2.37
CA LEU A 54 -6.97 -4.48 1.73
C LEU A 54 -7.04 -6.01 1.73
N ILE A 55 -5.92 -6.72 1.58
CA ILE A 55 -5.93 -8.18 1.57
C ILE A 55 -6.32 -8.76 2.94
N LEU A 56 -6.03 -8.07 4.03
CA LEU A 56 -6.50 -8.43 5.38
C LEU A 56 -8.03 -8.32 5.52
N ARG A 57 -8.68 -7.56 4.65
CA ARG A 57 -10.15 -7.48 4.51
C ARG A 57 -10.68 -8.45 3.45
N GLY A 58 -9.85 -9.33 2.91
CA GLY A 58 -10.20 -10.24 1.82
C GLY A 58 -10.36 -9.57 0.47
N ILE A 59 -9.89 -8.33 0.31
CA ILE A 59 -9.97 -7.57 -0.94
C ILE A 59 -8.61 -7.63 -1.62
N ASP A 60 -8.53 -8.43 -2.69
CA ASP A 60 -7.35 -8.45 -3.55
C ASP A 60 -7.63 -7.57 -4.78
N SER A 61 -7.33 -6.27 -4.67
CA SER A 61 -7.56 -5.34 -5.78
C SER A 61 -6.41 -5.40 -6.77
N ASP A 62 -6.59 -6.13 -7.87
CA ASP A 62 -5.70 -6.05 -9.05
C ASP A 62 -6.00 -4.82 -9.94
N ILE A 63 -6.96 -3.98 -9.54
CA ILE A 63 -7.46 -2.86 -10.33
C ILE A 63 -7.00 -1.55 -9.66
N HIS A 64 -6.12 -0.80 -10.33
CA HIS A 64 -5.50 0.43 -9.83
C HIS A 64 -6.51 1.47 -9.32
N GLU A 65 -7.69 1.55 -9.93
CA GLU A 65 -8.70 2.57 -9.62
C GLU A 65 -9.52 2.22 -8.36
N SER A 66 -9.48 0.96 -7.90
CA SER A 66 -10.26 0.48 -6.75
C SER A 66 -9.57 0.71 -5.42
N ALA A 67 -8.22 0.73 -5.38
CA ALA A 67 -7.48 0.68 -4.12
C ALA A 67 -7.76 1.89 -3.20
N LYS A 68 -7.77 3.12 -3.75
CA LYS A 68 -8.06 4.35 -2.99
C LYS A 68 -9.50 4.36 -2.45
N ILE A 69 -10.47 3.98 -3.29
CA ILE A 69 -11.88 3.95 -2.91
C ILE A 69 -12.11 2.90 -1.81
N MET A 70 -11.54 1.71 -1.98
CA MET A 70 -11.66 0.64 -1.01
C MET A 70 -10.94 0.96 0.29
N LEU A 71 -9.76 1.60 0.25
CA LEU A 71 -9.10 2.08 1.46
C LEU A 71 -9.99 3.08 2.22
N SER A 72 -10.58 4.03 1.50
CA SER A 72 -11.49 4.99 2.11
C SER A 72 -12.71 4.30 2.72
N LYS A 73 -13.34 3.38 2.00
CA LYS A 73 -14.53 2.65 2.45
C LYS A 73 -14.25 1.75 3.66
N GLU A 74 -13.13 1.04 3.64
CA GLU A 74 -12.84 -0.02 4.61
C GLU A 74 -12.05 0.44 5.83
N PHE A 75 -11.34 1.58 5.75
CA PHE A 75 -10.49 2.05 6.84
C PHE A 75 -10.82 3.47 7.27
N ILE A 76 -10.95 4.43 6.34
CA ILE A 76 -11.14 5.84 6.70
C ILE A 76 -12.58 6.11 7.15
N ARG A 77 -13.58 5.76 6.34
CA ARG A 77 -15.00 5.97 6.66
C ARG A 77 -15.48 5.13 7.86
N LYS A 78 -14.74 4.07 8.19
CA LYS A 78 -14.97 3.24 9.39
C LYS A 78 -14.21 3.75 10.63
N GLY A 79 -13.46 4.85 10.53
CA GLY A 79 -12.72 5.45 11.65
C GLY A 79 -11.50 4.67 12.10
N ILE A 80 -11.03 3.69 11.32
CA ILE A 80 -9.83 2.88 11.63
C ILE A 80 -8.55 3.65 11.29
N LEU A 81 -8.59 4.42 10.20
CA LEU A 81 -7.54 5.38 9.84
C LEU A 81 -8.10 6.79 9.87
N PRO A 82 -7.31 7.79 10.29
CA PRO A 82 -7.72 9.18 10.26
C PRO A 82 -7.97 9.64 8.82
N LYS A 83 -8.89 10.59 8.66
CA LYS A 83 -9.14 11.27 7.38
C LYS A 83 -8.14 12.39 7.13
N GLU A 84 -7.51 12.87 8.19
CA GLU A 84 -6.60 14.01 8.22
C GLU A 84 -5.15 13.50 8.19
N PHE A 85 -4.39 13.98 7.22
CA PHE A 85 -2.93 13.94 7.15
C PHE A 85 -2.43 15.33 6.78
#